data_AF-A0A0U1M693-F1
#
_entry.id   AF-A0A0U1M693-F1
#
_cell.length_a   1.000
_cell.length_b   1.000
_cell.length_c   1.000
_cell.angle_alpha   90.00
_cell.angle_beta   90.00
_cell.angle_gamma   90.00
#
_symmetry.space_group_name_H-M   'P 1'
#
loop_
_entity.id
_entity.type
_entity.pdbx_description
1 polymer ?
#
loop_
_entity_poly.entity_id
_entity_poly.type
_entity_poly.pdbx_seq_one_letter_code
_entity_poly.pdbx_strand_id
1 'polypeptide(L)'
;MTYKIEIAKDEDLSELMRILWHCFEDPYQAVLRVFFPILNNDREASLLTATNGQRQEYKESYPELIWLKVVDKKTDKIIAGAKWYFFQRNPFGPKPGESESHDPSSEVAVWYPEGVGRDFATLVMRAFERPRVKMGQKEHSCIVTPGYLSSQYCFLLNIIFTLPEHRSKGIGRAIMDWGLAKTDELGLETWLNALPLGFPLYHKVGFLTYGSNNVEVAIPEHYTEAQRAEWEEYKKILLPVHNAVMWRPVRGKFVIGTKAWIYRKLTPDDYVIIGSIIFEIAQVIATSAATAHGYGEHIKTLSEGQLTAILKSQYAAQILSIVCLASSKISFVMFLRSITAAPTDRMIALVFIIALSLWGFVSIITVAFQCQPPPTWDYLSGKCYDRQSWQNFFSASNIATEVAIISHTLIVIARIQTRIQRKLMIGVIAATIAHIVVLNTSFGDPDVTYSAWAVSVTDQLILISSIITACSAHFKPFLDSLRSSGMRLDALTDSYRYKSQRDYGHNSNNDKYASKQHSINLRSLSGKRRSMNNGPGASEAYVSASGPSPDWDAASTTSQSRIIREVRTFAVTEEPCRSSDVDDAS
;
A
#
# COMPACT_ATOMS: atom_id res chain seq x y z
N MET A 1 23.65 16.23 30.07
CA MET A 1 24.76 16.59 29.16
C MET A 1 24.25 17.71 28.29
N THR A 2 24.97 18.83 28.21
CA THR A 2 24.48 20.04 27.56
C THR A 2 25.15 20.12 26.19
N TYR A 3 24.37 19.97 25.12
CA TYR A 3 24.85 20.07 23.74
C TYR A 3 24.14 21.21 23.00
N LYS A 4 24.71 21.65 21.88
CA LYS A 4 24.14 22.67 20.99
C LYS A 4 24.05 22.08 19.57
N ILE A 5 22.91 22.27 18.90
CA ILE A 5 22.72 21.89 17.50
C ILE A 5 22.87 23.14 16.66
N GLU A 6 23.70 23.09 15.63
CA GLU A 6 23.97 24.20 14.72
C GLU A 6 24.02 23.71 13.28
N ILE A 7 23.76 24.60 12.33
CA ILE A 7 24.02 24.33 10.91
C ILE A 7 25.54 24.38 10.71
N ALA A 8 26.08 23.35 10.06
CA ALA A 8 27.49 23.23 9.80
C ALA A 8 27.95 24.19 8.69
N LYS A 9 29.13 24.77 8.87
CA LYS A 9 29.83 25.59 7.90
C LYS A 9 30.81 24.74 7.08
N ASP A 10 31.32 25.33 6.00
CA ASP A 10 32.33 24.70 5.12
C ASP A 10 33.57 24.22 5.89
N GLU A 11 33.99 24.98 6.92
CA GLU A 11 35.12 24.65 7.79
C GLU A 11 34.88 23.41 8.67
N ASP A 12 33.63 23.17 9.08
CA ASP A 12 33.25 22.06 9.97
C ASP A 12 33.26 20.70 9.26
N LEU A 13 33.19 20.68 7.92
CA LEU A 13 33.03 19.45 7.15
C LEU A 13 34.19 18.47 7.32
N SER A 14 35.42 18.95 7.50
CA SER A 14 36.59 18.08 7.67
C SER A 14 36.50 17.27 8.97
N GLU A 15 36.09 17.91 10.07
CA GLU A 15 35.89 17.28 11.37
C GLU A 15 34.64 16.37 11.34
N LEU A 16 33.54 16.82 10.75
CA LEU A 16 32.32 16.02 10.59
C LEU A 16 32.58 14.71 9.83
N MET A 17 33.37 14.76 8.75
CA MET A 17 33.72 13.57 7.97
C MET A 17 34.58 12.59 8.77
N ARG A 18 35.53 13.08 9.57
CA ARG A 18 36.33 12.23 10.48
C ARG A 18 35.44 11.52 11.49
N ILE A 19 34.52 12.26 12.11
CA ILE A 19 33.57 11.72 13.09
C ILE A 19 32.62 10.73 12.43
N LEU A 20 32.11 11.03 11.23
CA LEU A 20 31.26 10.14 10.46
C LEU A 20 31.94 8.79 10.24
N TRP A 21 33.18 8.79 9.78
CA TRP A 21 33.95 7.57 9.54
C TRP A 21 34.10 6.75 10.82
N HIS A 22 34.53 7.40 11.91
CA HIS A 22 34.65 6.74 13.20
C HIS A 22 33.32 6.13 13.69
N CYS A 23 32.20 6.85 13.54
CA CYS A 23 30.88 6.37 13.97
C CYS A 23 30.39 5.13 13.22
N PHE A 24 30.78 4.95 11.96
CA PHE A 24 30.41 3.78 11.15
C PHE A 24 31.48 2.69 11.20
N GLU A 25 32.66 2.96 11.75
CA GLU A 25 33.71 1.98 12.02
C GLU A 25 33.50 1.30 13.40
N ASP A 26 32.80 1.95 14.33
CA ASP A 26 32.51 1.41 15.67
C ASP A 26 31.01 1.51 16.07
N PRO A 27 30.22 0.41 16.02
CA PRO A 27 30.57 -0.87 15.39
C PRO A 27 30.59 -0.74 13.86
N TYR A 28 31.38 -1.59 13.21
CA TYR A 28 31.57 -1.56 11.77
C TYR A 28 30.27 -1.73 10.98
N GLN A 29 30.01 -0.82 10.06
CA GLN A 29 28.86 -0.77 9.16
C GLN A 29 29.35 -0.66 7.72
N ALA A 30 29.33 -1.79 7.00
CA ALA A 30 29.88 -1.94 5.64
C ALA A 30 29.35 -0.92 4.62
N VAL A 31 28.11 -0.43 4.83
CA VAL A 31 27.47 0.56 3.94
C VAL A 31 28.30 1.83 3.77
N LEU A 32 29.07 2.26 4.80
CA LEU A 32 29.90 3.44 4.66
C LEU A 32 30.94 3.24 3.55
N ARG A 33 31.53 2.04 3.43
CA ARG A 33 32.55 1.74 2.42
C ARG A 33 32.00 1.67 1.01
N VAL A 34 30.70 1.42 0.86
CA VAL A 34 30.03 1.50 -0.45
C VAL A 34 30.11 2.93 -1.02
N PHE A 35 29.97 3.95 -0.17
CA PHE A 35 30.00 5.36 -0.57
C PHE A 35 31.35 6.06 -0.34
N PHE A 36 32.15 5.56 0.60
CA PHE A 36 33.42 6.13 1.04
C PHE A 36 34.50 5.03 1.12
N PRO A 37 35.03 4.57 -0.02
CA PRO A 37 36.07 3.55 -0.06
C PRO A 37 37.37 4.02 0.61
N ILE A 38 38.16 3.06 1.08
CA ILE A 38 39.59 3.26 1.34
C ILE A 38 40.32 2.72 0.12
N LEU A 39 40.94 3.59 -0.66
CA LEU A 39 41.69 3.24 -1.86
C LEU A 39 43.19 3.17 -1.54
N ASN A 40 43.90 2.26 -2.20
CA ASN A 40 45.36 2.09 -2.08
C ASN A 40 45.86 1.89 -0.63
N ASN A 41 45.00 1.41 0.27
CA ASN A 41 45.27 1.32 1.71
C ASN A 41 45.65 2.68 2.36
N ASP A 42 45.31 3.80 1.72
CA ASP A 42 45.57 5.15 2.23
C ASP A 42 44.28 5.75 2.78
N ARG A 43 44.13 5.64 4.09
CA ARG A 43 42.96 6.14 4.82
C ARG A 43 42.83 7.65 4.76
N GLU A 44 43.93 8.39 4.94
CA GLU A 44 43.90 9.85 5.06
C GLU A 44 43.66 10.51 3.69
N ALA A 45 44.28 10.01 2.62
CA ALA A 45 44.01 10.51 1.27
C ALA A 45 42.56 10.21 0.84
N SER A 46 42.04 9.02 1.18
CA SER A 46 40.65 8.65 0.90
C SER A 46 39.66 9.53 1.66
N LEU A 47 39.95 9.82 2.94
CA LEU A 47 39.15 10.74 3.76
C LEU A 47 39.16 12.16 3.21
N LEU A 48 40.32 12.66 2.78
CA LEU A 48 40.44 13.99 2.16
C LEU A 48 39.62 14.07 0.87
N THR A 49 39.72 13.05 0.02
CA THR A 49 38.95 12.96 -1.23
C THR A 49 37.44 12.94 -0.96
N ALA A 50 36.99 12.12 -0.02
CA ALA A 50 35.59 12.06 0.42
C ALA A 50 35.10 13.41 0.97
N THR A 51 35.93 14.08 1.76
CA THR A 51 35.62 15.39 2.35
C THR A 51 35.45 16.45 1.25
N ASN A 52 36.33 16.47 0.26
CA ASN A 52 36.26 17.40 -0.86
C ASN A 52 35.01 17.15 -1.72
N GLY A 53 34.67 15.88 -1.99
CA GLY A 53 33.45 15.53 -2.71
C GLY A 53 32.18 15.97 -1.97
N GLN A 54 32.08 15.72 -0.66
CA GLN A 54 30.95 16.18 0.16
C GLN A 54 30.88 17.71 0.28
N ARG A 55 32.04 18.38 0.30
CA ARG A 55 32.13 19.84 0.28
C ARG A 55 31.60 20.43 -1.02
N GLN A 56 31.96 19.85 -2.15
CA GLN A 56 31.47 20.27 -3.46
C GLN A 56 29.95 20.08 -3.56
N GLU A 57 29.46 18.89 -3.19
CA GLU A 57 28.02 18.59 -3.19
C GLU A 57 27.23 19.57 -2.30
N TYR A 58 27.75 19.90 -1.12
CA TYR A 58 27.12 20.87 -0.23
C TYR A 58 26.99 22.24 -0.88
N LYS A 59 28.01 22.71 -1.62
CA LYS A 59 27.98 23.99 -2.33
C LYS A 59 27.00 23.98 -3.51
N GLU A 60 26.96 22.89 -4.27
CA GLU A 60 26.09 22.75 -5.44
C GLU A 60 24.61 22.58 -5.08
N SER A 61 24.33 21.90 -3.97
CA SER A 61 22.97 21.55 -3.55
C SER A 61 22.40 22.51 -2.50
N TYR A 62 23.12 23.55 -2.10
CA TYR A 62 22.60 24.57 -1.19
C TYR A 62 21.55 25.43 -1.92
N PRO A 63 20.37 25.71 -1.33
CA PRO A 63 19.96 25.50 0.06
C PRO A 63 19.17 24.20 0.35
N GLU A 64 19.02 23.29 -0.62
CA GLU A 64 18.27 22.04 -0.45
C GLU A 64 18.99 21.06 0.49
N LEU A 65 20.32 21.04 0.50
CA LEU A 65 21.15 20.19 1.35
C LEU A 65 21.61 20.97 2.59
N ILE A 66 21.35 20.43 3.78
CA ILE A 66 21.81 20.99 5.06
C ILE A 66 22.60 19.95 5.85
N TRP A 67 23.79 20.34 6.28
CA TRP A 67 24.55 19.63 7.31
C TRP A 67 24.29 20.24 8.69
N LEU A 68 24.07 19.37 9.68
CA LEU A 68 23.99 19.73 11.08
C LEU A 68 25.22 19.22 11.82
N LYS A 69 25.70 20.03 12.75
CA LYS A 69 26.69 19.63 13.75
C LYS A 69 26.09 19.73 15.15
N VAL A 70 26.50 18.81 16.01
CA VAL A 70 26.18 18.85 17.44
C VAL A 70 27.47 19.02 18.21
N VAL A 71 27.55 20.08 19.00
CA VAL A 71 28.73 20.43 19.79
C VAL A 71 28.46 20.17 21.27
N ASP A 72 29.38 19.52 21.96
CA ASP A 72 29.34 19.39 23.42
C ASP A 72 29.73 20.72 24.08
N LYS A 73 28.85 21.32 24.88
CA LYS A 73 29.12 22.63 25.50
C LYS A 73 30.28 22.61 26.49
N LYS A 74 30.67 21.43 26.99
CA LYS A 74 31.78 21.32 27.96
C LYS A 74 33.15 21.33 27.28
N THR A 75 33.25 20.68 26.14
CA THR A 75 34.53 20.44 25.45
C THR A 75 34.68 21.28 24.19
N ASP A 76 33.59 21.90 23.72
CA ASP A 76 33.48 22.64 22.46
C ASP A 76 33.87 21.83 21.22
N LYS A 77 33.75 20.49 21.32
CA LYS A 77 34.04 19.56 20.23
C LYS A 77 32.77 19.07 19.57
N ILE A 78 32.86 18.76 18.26
CA ILE A 78 31.76 18.13 17.54
C ILE A 78 31.65 16.68 18.01
N ILE A 79 30.43 16.24 18.33
CA ILE A 79 30.15 14.89 18.86
C ILE A 79 29.13 14.10 18.03
N ALA A 80 28.41 14.78 17.14
CA ALA A 80 27.43 14.16 16.23
C ALA A 80 27.17 15.07 15.03
N GLY A 81 26.58 14.50 13.99
CA GLY A 81 26.16 15.25 12.81
C GLY A 81 25.05 14.56 12.05
N ALA A 82 24.44 15.30 11.12
CA ALA A 82 23.44 14.78 10.21
C ALA A 82 23.43 15.54 8.88
N LYS A 83 23.09 14.82 7.81
CA LYS A 83 22.93 15.34 6.45
C LYS A 83 21.47 15.17 6.03
N TRP A 84 20.81 16.29 5.75
CA TRP A 84 19.40 16.36 5.37
C TRP A 84 19.23 16.97 3.98
N TYR A 85 18.28 16.46 3.20
CA TYR A 85 17.82 17.09 1.97
C TYR A 85 16.37 17.51 2.06
N PHE A 86 16.11 18.77 1.75
CA PHE A 86 14.81 19.42 1.64
C PHE A 86 14.44 19.60 0.16
N PHE A 87 13.86 18.57 -0.45
CA PHE A 87 13.47 18.67 -1.84
C PHE A 87 12.13 19.37 -1.98
N GLN A 88 12.14 20.49 -2.71
CA GLN A 88 10.92 21.22 -3.07
C GLN A 88 10.26 20.67 -4.35
N ARG A 89 10.68 19.50 -4.81
CA ARG A 89 10.17 18.83 -6.02
C ARG A 89 10.54 17.35 -5.94
N ASN A 90 10.00 16.54 -6.83
CA ASN A 90 10.36 15.13 -6.90
C ASN A 90 11.86 15.00 -7.22
N PRO A 91 12.69 14.46 -6.30
CA PRO A 91 14.13 14.34 -6.52
C PRO A 91 14.50 13.30 -7.59
N PHE A 92 13.53 12.47 -8.00
CA PHE A 92 13.69 11.46 -9.06
C PHE A 92 13.02 11.88 -10.38
N GLY A 93 12.50 13.10 -10.46
CA GLY A 93 12.01 13.69 -11.71
C GLY A 93 13.14 14.33 -12.53
N PRO A 94 12.84 14.84 -13.73
CA PRO A 94 13.80 15.60 -14.54
C PRO A 94 14.37 16.81 -13.78
N LYS A 95 15.67 17.07 -13.89
CA LYS A 95 16.29 18.28 -13.33
C LYS A 95 15.84 19.53 -14.12
N PRO A 96 15.96 20.75 -13.57
CA PRO A 96 15.50 21.95 -14.25
C PRO A 96 16.40 22.16 -15.49
N GLY A 97 15.81 22.18 -16.68
CA GLY A 97 16.53 22.27 -17.95
C GLY A 97 16.82 20.93 -18.63
N GLU A 98 16.44 19.79 -18.02
CA GLU A 98 16.53 18.46 -18.63
C GLU A 98 15.14 17.95 -19.01
N SER A 99 15.00 17.39 -20.22
CA SER A 99 13.71 16.87 -20.73
C SER A 99 13.40 15.45 -20.27
N GLU A 100 14.41 14.69 -19.83
CA GLU A 100 14.28 13.29 -19.44
C GLU A 100 14.45 13.10 -17.93
N SER A 101 13.70 12.16 -17.37
CA SER A 101 13.84 11.76 -15.96
C SER A 101 15.14 10.99 -15.77
N HIS A 102 15.95 11.38 -14.79
CA HIS A 102 17.15 10.63 -14.39
C HIS A 102 16.78 9.19 -14.00
N ASP A 103 17.26 8.20 -14.75
CA ASP A 103 17.06 6.78 -14.43
C ASP A 103 18.03 6.36 -13.31
N PRO A 104 17.58 6.03 -12.09
CA PRO A 104 18.50 5.63 -11.04
C PRO A 104 19.17 4.28 -11.32
N SER A 105 18.69 3.53 -12.31
CA SER A 105 19.33 2.33 -12.81
C SER A 105 20.57 2.61 -13.67
N SER A 106 20.79 3.87 -14.10
CA SER A 106 22.00 4.28 -14.82
C SER A 106 23.10 4.86 -13.92
N GLU A 107 22.85 5.04 -12.61
CA GLU A 107 23.85 5.59 -11.68
C GLU A 107 25.05 4.66 -11.49
N VAL A 108 26.25 5.23 -11.46
CA VAL A 108 27.52 4.50 -11.31
C VAL A 108 28.29 5.05 -10.11
N ALA A 109 28.90 4.17 -9.32
CA ALA A 109 29.75 4.54 -8.18
C ALA A 109 31.11 5.09 -8.66
N VAL A 110 31.10 6.27 -9.28
CA VAL A 110 32.28 6.90 -9.92
C VAL A 110 33.44 7.21 -8.96
N TRP A 111 33.18 7.21 -7.66
CA TRP A 111 34.20 7.35 -6.61
C TRP A 111 35.07 6.10 -6.42
N TYR A 112 34.71 4.97 -7.05
CA TYR A 112 35.61 3.84 -7.23
C TYR A 112 36.37 3.96 -8.56
N PRO A 113 37.65 3.55 -8.62
CA PRO A 113 38.38 3.43 -9.88
C PRO A 113 37.71 2.40 -10.80
N GLU A 114 37.93 2.51 -12.11
CA GLU A 114 37.42 1.54 -13.09
C GLU A 114 37.91 0.14 -12.79
N GLY A 115 36.99 -0.83 -12.76
CA GLY A 115 37.28 -2.22 -12.44
C GLY A 115 36.17 -2.88 -11.61
N VAL A 116 36.49 -4.06 -11.08
CA VAL A 116 35.56 -4.93 -10.34
C VAL A 116 34.97 -4.21 -9.12
N GLY A 117 35.77 -3.42 -8.41
CA GLY A 117 35.31 -2.65 -7.26
C GLY A 117 34.20 -1.64 -7.58
N ARG A 118 34.30 -0.93 -8.72
CA ARG A 118 33.27 0.02 -9.17
C ARG A 118 31.98 -0.71 -9.54
N ASP A 119 32.08 -1.82 -10.26
CA ASP A 119 30.91 -2.60 -10.67
C ASP A 119 30.19 -3.19 -9.45
N PHE A 120 30.95 -3.74 -8.50
CA PHE A 120 30.42 -4.25 -7.24
C PHE A 120 29.71 -3.15 -6.44
N ALA A 121 30.40 -2.03 -6.19
CA ALA A 121 29.86 -0.90 -5.43
C ALA A 121 28.61 -0.33 -6.11
N THR A 122 28.60 -0.24 -7.44
CA THR A 122 27.45 0.21 -8.24
C THR A 122 26.24 -0.69 -8.04
N LEU A 123 26.44 -2.02 -8.10
CA LEU A 123 25.34 -2.98 -7.90
C LEU A 123 24.81 -2.96 -6.47
N VAL A 124 25.69 -2.85 -5.46
CA VAL A 124 25.27 -2.72 -4.06
C VAL A 124 24.52 -1.42 -3.82
N MET A 125 25.02 -0.29 -4.34
CA MET A 125 24.38 1.02 -4.24
C MET A 125 22.98 1.00 -4.87
N ARG A 126 22.87 0.50 -6.11
CA ARG A 126 21.57 0.38 -6.80
C ARG A 126 20.63 -0.52 -6.01
N ALA A 127 21.10 -1.65 -5.50
CA ALA A 127 20.28 -2.55 -4.69
C ALA A 127 19.83 -1.91 -3.38
N PHE A 128 20.70 -1.12 -2.73
CA PHE A 128 20.41 -0.37 -1.50
C PHE A 128 19.36 0.72 -1.74
N GLU A 129 19.44 1.45 -2.86
CA GLU A 129 18.56 2.58 -3.19
C GLU A 129 17.28 2.22 -3.93
N ARG A 130 17.24 1.05 -4.60
CA ARG A 130 16.09 0.61 -5.40
C ARG A 130 14.75 0.69 -4.69
N PRO A 131 14.60 0.28 -3.41
CA PRO A 131 13.31 0.37 -2.74
C PRO A 131 12.91 1.82 -2.48
N ARG A 132 13.86 2.74 -2.26
CA ARG A 132 13.59 4.17 -2.12
C ARG A 132 13.19 4.79 -3.45
N VAL A 133 13.92 4.52 -4.52
CA VAL A 133 13.64 5.03 -5.87
C VAL A 133 12.23 4.64 -6.35
N LYS A 134 11.90 3.35 -6.25
CA LYS A 134 10.59 2.85 -6.73
C LYS A 134 9.40 3.44 -5.97
N MET A 135 9.61 3.88 -4.74
CA MET A 135 8.53 4.27 -3.85
C MET A 135 8.45 5.79 -3.72
N GLY A 136 9.58 6.49 -3.59
CA GLY A 136 9.64 7.96 -3.64
C GLY A 136 9.18 8.59 -4.97
N GLN A 137 8.97 7.78 -6.02
CA GLN A 137 8.38 8.20 -7.29
C GLN A 137 6.85 8.02 -7.38
N LYS A 138 6.24 7.19 -6.52
CA LYS A 138 4.80 6.96 -6.60
C LYS A 138 4.05 8.17 -6.06
N GLU A 139 2.90 8.48 -6.66
CA GLU A 139 1.88 9.32 -6.05
C GLU A 139 1.50 8.68 -4.71
N HIS A 140 2.16 9.07 -3.62
CA HIS A 140 1.71 8.74 -2.29
C HIS A 140 0.41 9.49 -2.11
N SER A 141 -0.69 8.80 -2.42
CA SER A 141 -2.06 9.14 -2.06
C SER A 141 -2.21 9.08 -0.55
N CYS A 142 -1.43 9.88 0.18
CA CYS A 142 -1.80 10.30 1.52
C CYS A 142 -2.63 11.56 1.34
N ILE A 143 -3.91 11.37 1.60
CA ILE A 143 -5.02 12.30 1.43
C ILE A 143 -4.67 13.62 2.12
N VAL A 144 -4.28 14.60 1.32
CA VAL A 144 -4.17 15.98 1.77
C VAL A 144 -5.53 16.63 1.60
N THR A 145 -5.91 17.38 2.63
CA THR A 145 -7.06 18.27 2.71
C THR A 145 -7.35 18.96 1.36
N PRO A 146 -8.63 19.18 0.96
CA PRO A 146 -8.92 19.89 -0.28
C PRO A 146 -8.26 21.27 -0.24
N GLY A 147 -7.25 21.49 -1.11
CA GLY A 147 -6.51 22.75 -1.19
C GLY A 147 -4.98 22.64 -1.24
N TYR A 148 -4.39 21.47 -0.95
CA TYR A 148 -2.93 21.27 -1.08
C TYR A 148 -2.65 20.14 -2.08
N LEU A 149 -1.90 20.49 -3.13
CA LEU A 149 -1.52 19.59 -4.22
C LEU A 149 -0.87 18.30 -3.70
N SER A 150 -1.15 17.20 -4.40
CA SER A 150 -0.60 15.85 -4.21
C SER A 150 0.93 15.84 -4.03
N SER A 151 1.38 14.97 -3.11
CA SER A 151 2.77 14.61 -2.74
C SER A 151 3.81 14.71 -3.88
N GLN A 152 4.31 15.93 -4.14
CA GLN A 152 5.41 16.20 -5.09
C GLN A 152 6.69 16.66 -4.37
N TYR A 153 6.65 16.78 -3.04
CA TYR A 153 7.69 17.36 -2.20
C TYR A 153 8.10 16.35 -1.12
N CYS A 154 9.39 16.06 -0.98
CA CYS A 154 9.88 14.96 -0.13
C CYS A 154 11.08 15.41 0.69
N PHE A 155 11.08 15.08 1.98
CA PHE A 155 12.24 15.25 2.85
C PHE A 155 13.03 13.95 3.00
N LEU A 156 14.36 14.04 2.97
CA LEU A 156 15.24 12.88 3.07
C LEU A 156 16.28 13.06 4.17
N LEU A 157 16.24 12.19 5.19
CA LEU A 157 17.40 11.98 6.05
C LEU A 157 18.40 11.10 5.30
N ASN A 158 19.54 11.67 4.92
CA ASN A 158 20.55 10.94 4.17
C ASN A 158 21.56 10.26 5.11
N ILE A 159 22.07 10.99 6.11
CA ILE A 159 23.05 10.47 7.06
C ILE A 159 22.76 11.03 8.46
N ILE A 160 22.86 10.20 9.50
CA ILE A 160 22.89 10.61 10.90
C ILE A 160 23.92 9.78 11.64
N PHE A 161 24.71 10.40 12.50
CA PHE A 161 25.74 9.73 13.28
C PHE A 161 25.98 10.42 14.61
N THR A 162 26.44 9.66 15.59
CA THR A 162 26.79 10.14 16.93
C THR A 162 27.94 9.27 17.45
N LEU A 163 28.97 9.92 18.00
CA LEU A 163 30.12 9.26 18.57
C LEU A 163 29.68 8.15 19.55
N PRO A 164 30.31 6.95 19.53
CA PRO A 164 29.92 5.80 20.34
C PRO A 164 29.66 6.14 21.82
N GLU A 165 30.57 6.87 22.44
CA GLU A 165 30.54 7.29 23.85
C GLU A 165 29.48 8.36 24.16
N HIS A 166 28.87 8.93 23.13
CA HIS A 166 27.79 9.93 23.21
C HIS A 166 26.40 9.35 22.84
N ARG A 167 26.32 8.07 22.43
CA ARG A 167 25.05 7.41 22.07
C ARG A 167 24.13 7.22 23.28
N SER A 168 22.84 7.01 23.02
CA SER A 168 21.79 6.82 24.03
C SER A 168 21.58 7.97 25.02
N LYS A 169 22.17 9.16 24.75
CA LYS A 169 22.02 10.39 25.56
C LYS A 169 21.01 11.39 25.00
N GLY A 170 20.13 10.95 24.08
CA GLY A 170 19.10 11.78 23.46
C GLY A 170 19.56 12.66 22.27
N ILE A 171 20.84 12.64 21.90
CA ILE A 171 21.38 13.47 20.81
C ILE A 171 20.70 13.16 19.46
N GLY A 172 20.63 11.88 19.09
CA GLY A 172 19.95 11.47 17.85
C GLY A 172 18.48 11.88 17.83
N ARG A 173 17.81 11.87 18.99
CA ARG A 173 16.42 12.36 19.12
C ARG A 173 16.33 13.86 18.86
N ALA A 174 17.22 14.66 19.43
CA ALA A 174 17.23 16.09 19.22
C ALA A 174 17.54 16.49 17.77
N ILE A 175 18.43 15.75 17.07
CA ILE A 175 18.68 15.93 15.64
C ILE A 175 17.40 15.63 14.83
N MET A 176 16.70 14.54 15.16
CA MET A 176 15.43 14.20 14.50
C MET A 176 14.35 15.25 14.78
N ASP A 177 14.21 15.70 16.02
CA ASP A 177 13.21 16.71 16.39
C ASP A 177 13.44 18.02 15.61
N TRP A 178 14.70 18.43 15.42
CA TRP A 178 15.03 19.60 14.59
C TRP A 178 14.60 19.42 13.12
N GLY A 179 14.98 18.28 12.51
CA GLY A 179 14.66 18.01 11.10
C GLY A 179 13.16 17.86 10.87
N LEU A 180 12.47 17.15 11.78
CA LEU A 180 11.05 16.88 11.69
C LEU A 180 10.19 18.11 11.99
N ALA A 181 10.62 19.01 12.87
CA ALA A 181 9.94 20.30 13.06
C ALA A 181 9.90 21.08 11.74
N LYS A 182 11.04 21.15 11.05
CA LYS A 182 11.14 21.83 9.75
C LYS A 182 10.31 21.15 8.66
N THR A 183 10.22 19.82 8.64
CA THR A 183 9.30 19.14 7.70
C THR A 183 7.84 19.39 8.01
N ASP A 184 7.49 19.43 9.28
CA ASP A 184 6.12 19.58 9.72
C ASP A 184 5.61 21.01 9.47
N GLU A 185 6.50 22.01 9.55
CA GLU A 185 6.29 23.39 9.09
C GLU A 185 6.04 23.46 7.58
N LEU A 186 6.87 22.76 6.80
CA LEU A 186 6.78 22.72 5.33
C LEU A 186 5.69 21.77 4.80
N GLY A 187 5.00 21.03 5.68
CA GLY A 187 3.97 20.07 5.28
C GLY A 187 4.51 18.86 4.50
N LEU A 188 5.78 18.49 4.68
CA LEU A 188 6.47 17.47 3.89
C LEU A 188 6.37 16.08 4.53
N GLU A 189 6.24 15.05 3.68
CA GLU A 189 6.52 13.67 4.09
C GLU A 189 8.02 13.46 4.26
N THR A 190 8.42 12.52 5.11
CA THR A 190 9.83 12.20 5.32
C THR A 190 10.16 10.75 5.00
N TRP A 191 11.25 10.55 4.26
CA TRP A 191 11.79 9.26 3.88
C TRP A 191 13.20 9.09 4.40
N LEU A 192 13.59 7.85 4.68
CA LEU A 192 14.97 7.49 5.01
C LEU A 192 15.25 6.01 4.73
N ASN A 193 16.53 5.71 4.51
CA ASN A 193 17.05 4.34 4.54
C ASN A 193 17.67 4.13 5.92
N ALA A 194 17.02 3.34 6.76
CA ALA A 194 17.51 3.06 8.09
C ALA A 194 18.42 1.83 8.10
N LEU A 195 19.49 1.91 8.87
CA LEU A 195 20.27 0.74 9.31
C LEU A 195 19.70 0.22 10.63
N PRO A 196 19.89 -1.07 10.98
CA PRO A 196 19.31 -1.67 12.19
C PRO A 196 19.59 -0.88 13.48
N LEU A 197 20.75 -0.24 13.58
CA LEU A 197 21.13 0.59 14.73
C LEU A 197 20.19 1.81 14.91
N GLY A 198 19.68 2.37 13.82
CA GLY A 198 18.80 3.54 13.81
C GLY A 198 17.31 3.23 14.01
N PHE A 199 16.87 1.97 13.80
CA PHE A 199 15.44 1.61 13.84
C PHE A 199 14.71 2.07 15.10
N PRO A 200 15.25 1.87 16.33
CA PRO A 200 14.55 2.25 17.54
C PRO A 200 14.33 3.76 17.66
N LEU A 201 15.22 4.57 17.09
CA LEU A 201 15.10 6.03 17.08
C LEU A 201 13.98 6.46 16.13
N TYR A 202 13.98 5.96 14.90
CA TYR A 202 13.03 6.37 13.87
C TYR A 202 11.58 5.97 14.23
N HIS A 203 11.38 4.78 14.78
CA HIS A 203 10.06 4.37 15.27
C HIS A 203 9.53 5.28 16.37
N LYS A 204 10.39 5.72 17.30
CA LYS A 204 9.98 6.62 18.40
C LYS A 204 9.52 8.00 17.91
N VAL A 205 9.93 8.42 16.72
CA VAL A 205 9.57 9.73 16.14
C VAL A 205 8.53 9.62 15.01
N GLY A 206 7.88 8.46 14.89
CA GLY A 206 6.72 8.26 14.03
C GLY A 206 7.01 7.70 12.63
N PHE A 207 8.22 7.18 12.38
CA PHE A 207 8.48 6.46 11.13
C PHE A 207 7.91 5.04 11.18
N LEU A 208 7.35 4.65 10.04
CA LEU A 208 6.84 3.32 9.74
C LEU A 208 7.83 2.59 8.85
N THR A 209 8.09 1.32 9.15
CA THR A 209 8.93 0.46 8.32
C THR A 209 8.16 0.03 7.09
N TYR A 210 8.59 0.50 5.93
CA TYR A 210 7.94 0.18 4.66
C TYR A 210 8.39 -1.20 4.12
N GLY A 211 9.70 -1.47 4.19
CA GLY A 211 10.26 -2.75 3.80
C GLY A 211 11.72 -2.87 4.20
N SER A 212 12.14 -4.08 4.55
CA SER A 212 13.54 -4.46 4.75
C SER A 212 14.14 -4.95 3.44
N ASN A 213 15.43 -4.69 3.26
CA ASN A 213 16.21 -5.13 2.12
C ASN A 213 17.55 -5.65 2.62
N ASN A 214 17.85 -6.89 2.27
CA ASN A 214 19.15 -7.51 2.49
C ASN A 214 19.84 -7.50 1.14
N VAL A 215 20.87 -6.67 1.01
CA VAL A 215 21.51 -6.50 -0.29
C VAL A 215 22.31 -7.75 -0.63
N GLU A 216 21.93 -8.39 -1.74
CA GLU A 216 22.66 -9.47 -2.38
C GLU A 216 22.91 -9.08 -3.84
N VAL A 217 24.13 -9.31 -4.32
CA VAL A 217 24.55 -8.98 -5.69
C VAL A 217 25.06 -10.23 -6.39
N ALA A 218 24.61 -10.42 -7.63
CA ALA A 218 25.05 -11.53 -8.47
C ALA A 218 26.36 -11.18 -9.18
N ILE A 219 27.23 -12.17 -9.34
CA ILE A 219 28.49 -12.03 -10.08
C ILE A 219 28.16 -11.95 -11.58
N PRO A 220 28.70 -10.97 -12.33
CA PRO A 220 28.53 -10.91 -13.77
C PRO A 220 29.11 -12.15 -14.47
N GLU A 221 28.38 -12.69 -15.46
CA GLU A 221 28.77 -13.95 -16.13
C GLU A 221 30.10 -13.84 -16.89
N HIS A 222 30.40 -12.66 -17.43
CA HIS A 222 31.58 -12.39 -18.27
C HIS A 222 32.90 -12.25 -17.48
N TYR A 223 32.89 -12.33 -16.15
CA TYR A 223 34.09 -12.17 -15.35
C TYR A 223 35.01 -13.41 -15.39
N THR A 224 36.30 -13.14 -15.57
CA THR A 224 37.39 -14.13 -15.46
C THR A 224 37.54 -14.63 -14.02
N GLU A 225 38.25 -15.73 -13.83
CA GLU A 225 38.50 -16.31 -12.50
C GLU A 225 39.22 -15.33 -11.56
N ALA A 226 40.17 -14.55 -12.06
CA ALA A 226 40.85 -13.50 -11.29
C ALA A 226 39.89 -12.39 -10.83
N GLN A 227 39.01 -11.91 -11.73
CA GLN A 227 37.99 -10.90 -11.39
C GLN A 227 36.94 -11.44 -10.41
N ARG A 228 36.62 -12.73 -10.47
CA ARG A 228 35.73 -13.40 -9.51
C ARG A 228 36.36 -13.49 -8.12
N ALA A 229 37.67 -13.71 -8.03
CA ALA A 229 38.37 -13.69 -6.76
C ALA A 229 38.37 -12.28 -6.13
N GLU A 230 38.64 -11.25 -6.93
CA GLU A 230 38.55 -9.84 -6.51
C GLU A 230 37.12 -9.46 -6.07
N TRP A 231 36.09 -9.96 -6.77
CA TRP A 231 34.69 -9.77 -6.39
C TRP A 231 34.38 -10.33 -5.00
N GLU A 232 34.86 -11.54 -4.68
CA GLU A 232 34.66 -12.15 -3.37
C GLU A 232 35.43 -11.42 -2.25
N GLU A 233 36.53 -10.74 -2.57
CA GLU A 233 37.21 -9.85 -1.62
C GLU A 233 36.35 -8.61 -1.31
N TYR A 234 35.86 -7.92 -2.34
CA TYR A 234 34.95 -6.78 -2.16
C TYR A 234 33.68 -7.15 -1.41
N LYS A 235 33.15 -8.35 -1.66
CA LYS A 235 31.99 -8.89 -0.93
C LYS A 235 32.22 -8.98 0.57
N LYS A 236 33.43 -9.35 1.02
CA LYS A 236 33.76 -9.40 2.46
C LYS A 236 33.84 -8.00 3.09
N ILE A 237 34.21 -7.00 2.30
CA ILE A 237 34.40 -5.62 2.77
C ILE A 237 33.06 -4.86 2.78
N LEU A 238 32.26 -5.04 1.73
CA LEU A 238 31.08 -4.24 1.42
C LEU A 238 29.75 -4.87 1.80
N LEU A 239 29.72 -6.16 2.17
CA LEU A 239 28.53 -6.87 2.65
C LEU A 239 28.77 -7.53 4.01
N PRO A 240 27.72 -7.80 4.81
CA PRO A 240 26.31 -7.56 4.51
C PRO A 240 25.87 -6.11 4.70
N VAL A 241 24.97 -5.64 3.83
CA VAL A 241 24.23 -4.37 4.00
C VAL A 241 22.77 -4.71 4.24
N HIS A 242 22.34 -4.53 5.50
CA HIS A 242 20.96 -4.64 5.92
C HIS A 242 20.38 -3.24 6.07
N ASN A 243 19.35 -2.91 5.32
CA ASN A 243 18.63 -1.66 5.49
C ASN A 243 17.12 -1.87 5.49
N ALA A 244 16.39 -0.89 6.01
CA ALA A 244 14.95 -0.80 5.82
C ALA A 244 14.59 0.60 5.36
N VAL A 245 13.75 0.68 4.33
CA VAL A 245 13.16 1.94 3.93
C VAL A 245 12.06 2.28 4.93
N MET A 246 12.16 3.46 5.51
CA MET A 246 11.17 3.96 6.46
C MET A 246 10.57 5.27 5.96
N TRP A 247 9.29 5.44 6.27
CA TRP A 247 8.50 6.59 5.86
C TRP A 247 7.75 7.16 7.06
N ARG A 248 7.65 8.48 7.10
CA ARG A 248 6.83 9.20 8.08
C ARG A 248 5.85 10.10 7.33
N PRO A 249 4.53 9.99 7.61
CA PRO A 249 3.54 10.88 7.03
C PRO A 249 3.74 12.32 7.53
N VAL A 250 3.16 13.28 6.82
CA VAL A 250 3.13 14.70 7.22
C VAL A 250 2.66 14.82 8.67
N ARG A 251 3.46 15.50 9.52
CA ARG A 251 3.18 15.70 10.97
C ARG A 251 3.16 14.43 11.81
N GLY A 252 3.63 13.29 11.29
CA GLY A 252 3.81 12.05 12.04
C GLY A 252 2.51 11.40 12.54
N LYS A 253 1.34 11.90 12.12
CA LYS A 253 0.05 11.31 12.46
C LYS A 253 -0.36 10.33 11.38
N PHE A 254 -0.03 9.06 11.61
CA PHE A 254 -0.63 7.98 10.86
C PHE A 254 -1.98 7.62 11.49
N VAL A 255 -3.09 8.00 10.84
CA VAL A 255 -4.42 7.60 11.33
C VAL A 255 -5.05 6.62 10.36
N ILE A 256 -5.23 5.40 10.82
CA ILE A 256 -6.07 4.39 10.18
C ILE A 256 -7.52 4.82 10.43
N GLY A 257 -8.08 5.56 9.49
CA GLY A 257 -9.48 6.01 9.57
C GLY A 257 -10.37 5.22 8.62
N THR A 258 -11.58 4.92 9.06
CA THR A 258 -12.71 4.57 8.19
C THR A 258 -12.91 5.69 7.15
N LYS A 259 -13.40 5.38 5.94
CA LYS A 259 -13.63 6.34 4.84
C LYS A 259 -14.31 7.64 5.30
N ALA A 260 -15.28 7.56 6.22
CA ALA A 260 -15.95 8.72 6.83
C ALA A 260 -15.04 9.65 7.63
N TRP A 261 -14.04 9.11 8.33
CA TRP A 261 -13.11 9.88 9.16
C TRP A 261 -11.97 10.48 8.32
N ILE A 262 -11.56 9.75 7.28
CA ILE A 262 -10.51 10.16 6.35
C ILE A 262 -10.99 11.21 5.34
N TYR A 263 -12.10 10.95 4.65
CA TYR A 263 -12.58 11.81 3.57
C TYR A 263 -13.58 12.86 4.04
N ARG A 264 -14.12 12.71 5.26
CA ARG A 264 -15.28 13.49 5.76
C ARG A 264 -16.46 13.55 4.77
N LYS A 265 -16.46 12.66 3.78
CA LYS A 265 -17.43 12.54 2.70
C LYS A 265 -17.60 11.06 2.42
N LEU A 266 -18.82 10.60 2.63
CA LEU A 266 -19.27 9.31 2.12
C LEU A 266 -19.56 9.48 0.63
N THR A 267 -19.20 8.49 -0.18
CA THR A 267 -19.56 8.49 -1.59
C THR A 267 -20.96 7.88 -1.77
N PRO A 268 -21.65 8.15 -2.89
CA PRO A 268 -23.01 7.65 -3.12
C PRO A 268 -23.17 6.14 -2.93
N ASP A 269 -22.16 5.33 -3.29
CA ASP A 269 -22.10 3.88 -3.04
C ASP A 269 -22.20 3.51 -1.55
N ASP A 270 -21.57 4.28 -0.66
CA ASP A 270 -21.62 4.06 0.80
C ASP A 270 -23.05 4.25 1.36
N TYR A 271 -23.77 5.26 0.86
CA TYR A 271 -25.16 5.49 1.28
C TYR A 271 -26.09 4.37 0.83
N VAL A 272 -25.89 3.85 -0.39
CA VAL A 272 -26.72 2.77 -0.93
C VAL A 272 -26.51 1.46 -0.17
N ILE A 273 -25.27 1.11 0.22
CA ILE A 273 -25.01 -0.11 1.01
C ILE A 273 -25.48 0.03 2.46
N ILE A 274 -25.39 1.22 3.07
CA ILE A 274 -25.99 1.47 4.39
C ILE A 274 -27.51 1.30 4.30
N GLY A 275 -28.12 1.81 3.23
CA GLY A 275 -29.53 1.60 2.93
C GLY A 275 -29.89 0.12 2.83
N SER A 276 -29.11 -0.69 2.12
CA SER A 276 -29.36 -2.14 2.00
C SER A 276 -29.33 -2.85 3.36
N ILE A 277 -28.40 -2.48 4.24
CA ILE A 277 -28.31 -3.02 5.61
C ILE A 277 -29.55 -2.65 6.43
N ILE A 278 -30.08 -1.43 6.28
CA ILE A 278 -31.31 -1.01 6.97
C ILE A 278 -32.51 -1.83 6.48
N PHE A 279 -32.62 -2.05 5.16
CA PHE A 279 -33.67 -2.89 4.59
C PHE A 279 -33.56 -4.34 5.05
N GLU A 280 -32.34 -4.88 5.18
CA GLU A 280 -32.10 -6.21 5.73
C GLU A 280 -32.59 -6.32 7.16
N ILE A 281 -32.28 -5.35 8.02
CA ILE A 281 -32.76 -5.33 9.41
C ILE A 281 -34.29 -5.31 9.44
N ALA A 282 -34.94 -4.49 8.60
CA ALA A 282 -36.39 -4.45 8.50
C ALA A 282 -36.98 -5.79 8.02
N GLN A 283 -36.31 -6.45 7.07
CA GLN A 283 -36.71 -7.76 6.56
C GLN A 283 -36.64 -8.83 7.66
N VAL A 284 -35.56 -8.83 8.46
CA VAL A 284 -35.38 -9.75 9.59
C VAL A 284 -36.45 -9.50 10.65
N ILE A 285 -36.80 -8.25 10.94
CA ILE A 285 -37.89 -7.90 11.86
C ILE A 285 -39.22 -8.46 11.35
N ALA A 286 -39.53 -8.29 10.06
CA ALA A 286 -40.76 -8.82 9.46
C ALA A 286 -40.82 -10.36 9.53
N THR A 287 -39.72 -11.04 9.22
CA THR A 287 -39.62 -12.50 9.35
C THR A 287 -39.76 -12.94 10.80
N SER A 288 -39.17 -12.21 11.74
CA SER A 288 -39.28 -12.49 13.18
C SER A 288 -40.72 -12.31 13.67
N ALA A 289 -41.43 -11.28 13.20
CA ALA A 289 -42.85 -11.09 13.49
C ALA A 289 -43.69 -12.28 12.98
N ALA A 290 -43.38 -12.80 11.79
CA ALA A 290 -44.04 -14.00 11.28
C ALA A 290 -43.81 -15.20 12.23
N THR A 291 -42.58 -15.42 12.70
CA THR A 291 -42.28 -16.51 13.65
C THR A 291 -43.01 -16.36 14.98
N ALA A 292 -43.17 -15.13 15.48
CA ALA A 292 -43.95 -14.87 16.69
C ALA A 292 -45.43 -15.25 16.56
N HIS A 293 -45.96 -15.31 15.34
CA HIS A 293 -47.33 -15.73 15.05
C HIS A 293 -47.45 -17.23 14.68
N GLY A 294 -46.37 -18.01 14.76
CA GLY A 294 -46.39 -19.45 14.48
C GLY A 294 -45.84 -19.83 13.10
N TYR A 295 -45.10 -18.95 12.43
CA TYR A 295 -44.38 -19.31 11.20
C TYR A 295 -43.31 -20.37 11.49
N GLY A 296 -43.32 -21.46 10.71
CA GLY A 296 -42.51 -22.66 10.94
C GLY A 296 -43.24 -23.79 11.69
N GLU A 297 -44.43 -23.53 12.24
CA GLU A 297 -45.31 -24.56 12.79
C GLU A 297 -46.21 -25.18 11.70
N HIS A 298 -46.77 -26.35 11.99
CA HIS A 298 -47.72 -27.01 11.09
C HIS A 298 -48.96 -26.15 10.86
N ILE A 299 -49.37 -25.93 9.60
CA ILE A 299 -50.48 -25.02 9.27
C ILE A 299 -51.78 -25.34 10.02
N LYS A 300 -52.01 -26.62 10.35
CA LYS A 300 -53.21 -27.11 11.06
C LYS A 300 -53.31 -26.66 12.53
N THR A 301 -52.22 -26.21 13.14
CA THR A 301 -52.20 -25.77 14.55
C THR A 301 -52.49 -24.28 14.71
N LEU A 302 -52.63 -23.56 13.59
CA LEU A 302 -52.72 -22.10 13.57
C LEU A 302 -54.17 -21.61 13.47
N SER A 303 -54.48 -20.54 14.20
CA SER A 303 -55.75 -19.81 14.02
C SER A 303 -55.74 -18.95 12.75
N GLU A 304 -56.93 -18.62 12.22
CA GLU A 304 -57.06 -17.74 11.04
C GLU A 304 -56.42 -16.35 11.24
N GLY A 305 -56.49 -15.82 12.46
CA GLY A 305 -55.85 -14.55 12.82
C GLY A 305 -54.32 -14.62 12.79
N GLN A 306 -53.74 -15.71 13.31
CA GLN A 306 -52.30 -15.97 13.24
C GLN A 306 -51.85 -16.15 11.79
N LEU A 307 -52.59 -16.92 10.99
CA LEU A 307 -52.29 -17.15 9.59
C LEU A 307 -52.28 -15.84 8.80
N THR A 308 -53.28 -14.98 9.00
CA THR A 308 -53.33 -13.64 8.37
C THR A 308 -52.12 -12.77 8.73
N ALA A 309 -51.68 -12.81 10.00
CA ALA A 309 -50.51 -12.07 10.45
C ALA A 309 -49.21 -12.61 9.82
N ILE A 310 -49.07 -13.92 9.68
CA ILE A 310 -47.95 -14.58 9.00
C ILE A 310 -47.88 -14.13 7.53
N LEU A 311 -48.99 -14.24 6.79
CA LEU A 311 -49.04 -13.91 5.36
C LEU A 311 -48.64 -12.45 5.10
N LYS A 312 -49.15 -11.51 5.90
CA LYS A 312 -48.79 -10.08 5.81
C LYS A 312 -47.32 -9.83 6.12
N SER A 313 -46.79 -10.49 7.16
CA SER A 313 -45.40 -10.33 7.58
C SER A 313 -44.43 -10.88 6.53
N GLN A 314 -44.74 -12.05 5.95
CA GLN A 314 -43.95 -12.63 4.86
C GLN A 314 -44.03 -11.80 3.58
N TYR A 315 -45.20 -11.26 3.26
CA TYR A 315 -45.37 -10.35 2.11
C TYR A 315 -44.47 -9.11 2.24
N ALA A 316 -44.43 -8.49 3.43
CA ALA A 316 -43.52 -7.38 3.70
C ALA A 316 -42.05 -7.82 3.60
N ALA A 317 -41.69 -8.98 4.17
CA ALA A 317 -40.34 -9.52 4.12
C ALA A 317 -39.85 -9.77 2.68
N GLN A 318 -40.71 -10.30 1.79
CA GLN A 318 -40.35 -10.54 0.38
C GLN A 318 -40.08 -9.25 -0.39
N ILE A 319 -40.84 -8.18 -0.15
CA ILE A 319 -40.57 -6.88 -0.79
C ILE A 319 -39.25 -6.31 -0.28
N LEU A 320 -39.02 -6.37 1.04
CA LEU A 320 -37.80 -5.84 1.66
C LEU A 320 -36.55 -6.60 1.21
N SER A 321 -36.62 -7.92 1.02
CA SER A 321 -35.49 -8.71 0.53
C SER A 321 -35.10 -8.33 -0.91
N ILE A 322 -36.08 -8.06 -1.79
CA ILE A 322 -35.83 -7.59 -3.16
C ILE A 322 -35.11 -6.23 -3.14
N VAL A 323 -35.57 -5.30 -2.31
CA VAL A 323 -34.96 -3.97 -2.18
C VAL A 323 -33.52 -4.07 -1.65
N CYS A 324 -33.28 -4.90 -0.64
CA CYS A 324 -31.94 -5.17 -0.10
C CYS A 324 -31.01 -5.77 -1.16
N LEU A 325 -31.47 -6.78 -1.90
CA LEU A 325 -30.69 -7.47 -2.92
C LEU A 325 -30.36 -6.55 -4.10
N ALA A 326 -31.32 -5.76 -4.59
CA ALA A 326 -31.09 -4.79 -5.65
C ALA A 326 -30.11 -3.68 -5.22
N SER A 327 -30.31 -3.10 -4.04
CA SER A 327 -29.46 -2.01 -3.53
C SER A 327 -28.02 -2.45 -3.25
N SER A 328 -27.80 -3.65 -2.69
CA SER A 328 -26.45 -4.19 -2.47
C SER A 328 -25.68 -4.38 -3.80
N LYS A 329 -26.33 -4.93 -4.83
CA LYS A 329 -25.74 -5.06 -6.19
C LYS A 329 -25.44 -3.70 -6.81
N ILE A 330 -26.37 -2.74 -6.71
CA ILE A 330 -26.19 -1.38 -7.25
C ILE A 330 -25.00 -0.69 -6.57
N SER A 331 -24.87 -0.78 -5.24
CA SER A 331 -23.74 -0.22 -4.51
C SER A 331 -22.39 -0.77 -5.01
N PHE A 332 -22.31 -2.09 -5.20
CA PHE A 332 -21.10 -2.72 -5.74
C PHE A 332 -20.73 -2.21 -7.14
N VAL A 333 -21.70 -2.11 -8.05
CA VAL A 333 -21.44 -1.60 -9.41
C VAL A 333 -21.09 -0.11 -9.41
N MET A 334 -21.72 0.70 -8.54
CA MET A 334 -21.35 2.10 -8.34
C MET A 334 -19.91 2.25 -7.88
N PHE A 335 -19.46 1.38 -6.98
CA PHE A 335 -18.08 1.32 -6.54
C PHE A 335 -17.12 0.91 -7.68
N LEU A 336 -17.46 -0.09 -8.50
CA LEU A 336 -16.64 -0.44 -9.68
C LEU A 336 -16.51 0.71 -10.67
N ARG A 337 -17.60 1.47 -10.87
CA ARG A 337 -17.62 2.65 -11.74
C ARG A 337 -16.77 3.81 -11.21
N SER A 338 -16.64 3.95 -9.90
CA SER A 338 -15.84 5.01 -9.27
C SER A 338 -14.34 4.74 -9.39
N ILE A 339 -13.92 3.47 -9.33
CA ILE A 339 -12.51 3.06 -9.43
C ILE A 339 -12.00 3.04 -10.88
N THR A 340 -12.87 2.73 -11.84
CA THR A 340 -12.42 2.52 -13.22
C THR A 340 -12.30 3.85 -13.97
N ALA A 341 -11.11 4.11 -14.54
CA ALA A 341 -10.84 5.30 -15.35
C ALA A 341 -11.28 5.16 -16.82
N ALA A 342 -11.38 3.93 -17.32
CA ALA A 342 -11.73 3.66 -18.72
C ALA A 342 -13.18 4.07 -19.04
N PRO A 343 -13.43 4.90 -20.08
CA PRO A 343 -14.76 5.42 -20.38
C PRO A 343 -15.76 4.31 -20.77
N THR A 344 -15.31 3.28 -21.49
CA THR A 344 -16.13 2.13 -21.86
C THR A 344 -16.63 1.37 -20.65
N ASP A 345 -15.76 1.10 -19.67
CA ASP A 345 -16.11 0.35 -18.47
C ASP A 345 -17.06 1.16 -17.57
N ARG A 346 -16.89 2.50 -17.51
CA ARG A 346 -17.82 3.40 -16.81
C ARG A 346 -19.20 3.45 -17.46
N MET A 347 -19.27 3.34 -18.79
CA MET A 347 -20.53 3.25 -19.52
C MET A 347 -21.22 1.92 -19.26
N ILE A 348 -20.47 0.80 -19.33
CA ILE A 348 -21.00 -0.54 -19.03
C ILE A 348 -21.54 -0.60 -17.59
N ALA A 349 -20.81 -0.06 -16.61
CA ALA A 349 -21.27 0.00 -15.23
C ALA A 349 -22.53 0.85 -15.05
N LEU A 350 -22.67 1.97 -15.79
CA LEU A 350 -23.90 2.76 -15.79
C LEU A 350 -25.09 1.97 -16.34
N VAL A 351 -24.89 1.25 -17.45
CA VAL A 351 -25.92 0.36 -18.03
C VAL A 351 -26.34 -0.71 -17.02
N PHE A 352 -25.38 -1.32 -16.30
CA PHE A 352 -25.70 -2.26 -15.22
C PHE A 352 -26.52 -1.64 -14.10
N ILE A 353 -26.17 -0.42 -13.65
CA ILE A 353 -26.94 0.28 -12.60
C ILE A 353 -28.40 0.50 -13.03
N ILE A 354 -28.62 0.92 -14.28
CA ILE A 354 -29.96 1.13 -14.83
C ILE A 354 -30.70 -0.21 -14.93
N ALA A 355 -30.04 -1.24 -15.45
CA ALA A 355 -30.64 -2.57 -15.60
C ALA A 355 -31.01 -3.21 -14.25
N LEU A 356 -30.15 -3.09 -13.23
CA LEU A 356 -30.41 -3.60 -11.89
C LEU A 356 -31.52 -2.82 -11.17
N SER A 357 -31.56 -1.49 -11.35
CA SER A 357 -32.65 -0.66 -10.84
C SER A 357 -33.98 -1.07 -11.46
N LEU A 358 -34.02 -1.27 -12.77
CA LEU A 358 -35.22 -1.72 -13.48
C LEU A 358 -35.63 -3.14 -13.06
N TRP A 359 -34.67 -4.05 -12.96
CA TRP A 359 -34.90 -5.41 -12.48
C TRP A 359 -35.54 -5.41 -11.08
N GLY A 360 -34.97 -4.68 -10.13
CA GLY A 360 -35.51 -4.56 -8.77
C GLY A 360 -36.91 -3.94 -8.76
N PHE A 361 -37.13 -2.88 -9.55
CA PHE A 361 -38.43 -2.23 -9.65
C PHE A 361 -39.51 -3.17 -10.20
N VAL A 362 -39.22 -3.88 -11.30
CA VAL A 362 -40.15 -4.86 -11.89
C VAL A 362 -40.44 -5.98 -10.90
N SER A 363 -39.43 -6.50 -10.21
CA SER A 363 -39.61 -7.54 -9.19
C SER A 363 -40.51 -7.10 -8.03
N ILE A 364 -40.36 -5.86 -7.56
CA ILE A 364 -41.22 -5.29 -6.50
C ILE A 364 -42.66 -5.20 -6.97
N ILE A 365 -42.91 -4.68 -8.18
CA ILE A 365 -44.26 -4.56 -8.74
C ILE A 365 -44.91 -5.94 -8.90
N THR A 366 -44.17 -6.92 -9.41
CA THR A 366 -44.72 -8.28 -9.57
C THR A 366 -45.13 -8.89 -8.24
N VAL A 367 -44.32 -8.76 -7.19
CA VAL A 367 -44.68 -9.26 -5.85
C VAL A 367 -45.83 -8.44 -5.25
N ALA A 368 -45.85 -7.13 -5.45
CA ALA A 368 -46.91 -6.27 -4.93
C ALA A 368 -48.31 -6.64 -5.47
N PHE A 369 -48.36 -7.13 -6.71
CA PHE A 369 -49.58 -7.58 -7.40
C PHE A 369 -49.62 -9.09 -7.62
N GLN A 370 -49.07 -9.89 -6.68
CA GLN A 370 -48.98 -11.34 -6.84
C GLN A 370 -50.32 -12.08 -6.92
N CYS A 371 -51.38 -11.48 -6.37
CA CYS A 371 -52.74 -12.03 -6.35
C CYS A 371 -53.77 -10.94 -6.70
N GLN A 372 -55.01 -11.33 -7.05
CA GLN A 372 -56.07 -10.39 -7.39
C GLN A 372 -56.42 -9.46 -6.21
N PRO A 373 -56.31 -8.12 -6.35
CA PRO A 373 -56.67 -7.18 -5.29
C PRO A 373 -58.19 -7.10 -5.07
N PRO A 374 -58.69 -6.91 -3.82
CA PRO A 374 -58.06 -7.08 -2.51
C PRO A 374 -58.48 -8.39 -1.78
N PRO A 375 -57.60 -9.05 -0.98
CA PRO A 375 -56.20 -8.71 -0.66
C PRO A 375 -55.14 -9.40 -1.55
N THR A 376 -54.06 -8.69 -1.88
CA THR A 376 -52.95 -9.23 -2.72
C THR A 376 -51.94 -10.11 -1.96
N TRP A 377 -51.96 -10.10 -0.63
CA TRP A 377 -51.07 -10.89 0.24
C TRP A 377 -51.62 -12.29 0.55
N ASP A 378 -52.90 -12.55 0.33
CA ASP A 378 -53.52 -13.86 0.60
C ASP A 378 -53.30 -14.82 -0.56
N TYR A 379 -52.15 -15.48 -0.54
CA TYR A 379 -51.80 -16.49 -1.54
C TYR A 379 -52.39 -17.88 -1.28
N LEU A 380 -53.13 -18.07 -0.17
CA LEU A 380 -53.74 -19.35 0.16
C LEU A 380 -55.16 -19.44 -0.39
N SER A 381 -55.95 -18.39 -0.19
CA SER A 381 -57.36 -18.36 -0.63
C SER A 381 -57.55 -17.56 -1.93
N GLY A 382 -56.60 -16.68 -2.27
CA GLY A 382 -56.67 -15.82 -3.44
C GLY A 382 -56.29 -16.52 -4.75
N LYS A 383 -56.78 -15.97 -5.88
CA LYS A 383 -56.26 -16.33 -7.21
C LYS A 383 -54.98 -15.57 -7.49
N CYS A 384 -53.87 -16.30 -7.61
CA CYS A 384 -52.54 -15.76 -7.82
C CYS A 384 -51.92 -16.34 -9.10
N TYR A 385 -50.88 -15.69 -9.63
CA TYR A 385 -50.07 -16.29 -10.69
C TYR A 385 -49.27 -17.48 -10.14
N ASP A 386 -48.63 -18.26 -11.03
CA ASP A 386 -47.74 -19.35 -10.61
C ASP A 386 -46.51 -18.82 -9.85
N ARG A 387 -46.62 -18.84 -8.52
CA ARG A 387 -45.58 -18.35 -7.60
C ARG A 387 -44.30 -19.17 -7.70
N GLN A 388 -44.38 -20.46 -7.99
CA GLN A 388 -43.20 -21.31 -8.13
C GLN A 388 -42.40 -20.91 -9.36
N SER A 389 -43.06 -20.77 -10.52
CA SER A 389 -42.41 -20.32 -11.76
C SER A 389 -41.78 -18.94 -11.60
N TRP A 390 -42.46 -18.00 -10.95
CA TRP A 390 -41.92 -16.67 -10.67
C TRP A 390 -40.67 -16.72 -9.78
N GLN A 391 -40.70 -17.47 -8.68
CA GLN A 391 -39.56 -17.53 -7.76
C GLN A 391 -38.35 -18.23 -8.39
N ASN A 392 -38.58 -19.23 -9.25
CA ASN A 392 -37.53 -19.83 -10.07
C ASN A 392 -36.94 -18.84 -11.07
N PHE A 393 -37.77 -18.05 -11.76
CA PHE A 393 -37.31 -16.98 -12.65
C PHE A 393 -36.50 -15.92 -11.89
N PHE A 394 -37.00 -15.45 -10.74
CA PHE A 394 -36.32 -14.47 -9.91
C PHE A 394 -34.93 -14.97 -9.48
N SER A 395 -34.85 -16.20 -8.97
CA SER A 395 -33.59 -16.83 -8.55
C SER A 395 -32.62 -17.03 -9.72
N ALA A 396 -33.10 -17.48 -10.89
CA ALA A 396 -32.28 -17.63 -12.09
C ALA A 396 -31.74 -16.27 -12.58
N SER A 397 -32.58 -15.23 -12.59
CA SER A 397 -32.17 -13.87 -12.95
C SER A 397 -31.16 -13.30 -11.94
N ASN A 398 -31.28 -13.63 -10.66
CA ASN A 398 -30.31 -13.28 -9.64
C ASN A 398 -28.93 -13.89 -9.94
N ILE A 399 -28.87 -15.18 -10.30
CA ILE A 399 -27.62 -15.83 -10.71
C ILE A 399 -27.04 -15.19 -11.97
N ALA A 400 -27.88 -14.90 -12.97
CA ALA A 400 -27.44 -14.28 -14.22
C ALA A 400 -26.83 -12.89 -13.98
N THR A 401 -27.46 -12.07 -13.12
CA THR A 401 -26.93 -10.75 -12.75
C THR A 401 -25.62 -10.86 -11.95
N GLU A 402 -25.49 -11.84 -11.04
CA GLU A 402 -24.22 -12.11 -10.35
C GLU A 402 -23.12 -12.45 -11.36
N VAL A 403 -23.33 -13.43 -12.24
CA VAL A 403 -22.33 -13.82 -13.26
C VAL A 403 -21.94 -12.64 -14.14
N ALA A 404 -22.88 -11.78 -14.52
CA ALA A 404 -22.60 -10.59 -15.31
C ALA A 404 -21.72 -9.58 -14.55
N ILE A 405 -22.03 -9.32 -13.27
CA ILE A 405 -21.25 -8.44 -12.39
C ILE A 405 -19.84 -9.01 -12.17
N ILE A 406 -19.72 -10.31 -11.93
CA ILE A 406 -18.44 -11.03 -11.79
C ILE A 406 -17.60 -10.85 -13.06
N SER A 407 -18.21 -11.07 -14.23
CA SER A 407 -17.53 -10.96 -15.52
C SER A 407 -17.03 -9.55 -15.77
N HIS A 408 -17.87 -8.54 -15.52
CA HIS A 408 -17.48 -7.14 -15.61
C HIS A 408 -16.31 -6.81 -14.67
N THR A 409 -16.40 -7.27 -13.42
CA THR A 409 -15.34 -7.10 -12.41
C THR A 409 -14.02 -7.73 -12.87
N LEU A 410 -14.05 -8.94 -13.45
CA LEU A 410 -12.87 -9.62 -13.96
C LEU A 410 -12.23 -8.89 -15.14
N ILE A 411 -13.02 -8.34 -16.05
CA ILE A 411 -12.53 -7.54 -17.19
C ILE A 411 -11.80 -6.28 -16.68
N VAL A 412 -12.41 -5.55 -15.75
CA VAL A 412 -11.81 -4.36 -15.13
C VAL A 412 -10.51 -4.71 -14.41
N ILE A 413 -10.51 -5.80 -13.62
CA ILE A 413 -9.31 -6.25 -12.89
C ILE A 413 -8.20 -6.70 -13.84
N ALA A 414 -8.53 -7.41 -14.92
CA ALA A 414 -7.53 -7.87 -15.91
C ALA A 414 -6.82 -6.69 -16.57
N ARG A 415 -7.54 -5.58 -16.83
CA ARG A 415 -6.96 -4.33 -17.33
C ARG A 415 -6.12 -3.59 -16.28
N ILE A 416 -6.45 -3.73 -14.99
CA ILE A 416 -5.83 -2.99 -13.88
C ILE A 416 -4.72 -3.80 -13.15
N GLN A 417 -4.35 -5.00 -13.64
CA GLN A 417 -3.26 -5.84 -13.08
C GLN A 417 -3.30 -6.06 -11.54
N THR A 418 -4.49 -6.16 -10.92
CA THR A 418 -4.60 -6.43 -9.47
C THR A 418 -5.02 -7.87 -9.17
N ARG A 419 -4.41 -8.48 -8.14
CA ARG A 419 -4.88 -9.75 -7.55
C ARG A 419 -5.98 -9.46 -6.51
N ILE A 420 -7.26 -9.54 -6.88
CA ILE A 420 -8.41 -9.50 -5.95
C ILE A 420 -8.93 -10.92 -5.68
N GLN A 421 -9.41 -11.17 -4.45
CA GLN A 421 -9.86 -12.48 -3.98
C GLN A 421 -11.19 -12.93 -4.61
N ARG A 422 -11.09 -13.82 -5.60
CA ARG A 422 -12.22 -14.41 -6.36
C ARG A 422 -13.19 -15.30 -5.55
N LYS A 423 -12.87 -15.60 -4.29
CA LYS A 423 -13.55 -16.66 -3.53
C LYS A 423 -14.89 -16.24 -2.92
N LEU A 424 -15.12 -14.94 -2.68
CA LEU A 424 -16.32 -14.47 -1.96
C LEU A 424 -17.57 -14.42 -2.85
N MET A 425 -17.43 -14.02 -4.13
CA MET A 425 -18.56 -13.97 -5.08
C MET A 425 -19.15 -15.34 -5.41
N ILE A 426 -18.34 -16.41 -5.32
CA ILE A 426 -18.80 -17.79 -5.51
C ILE A 426 -19.82 -18.18 -4.42
N GLY A 427 -19.73 -17.57 -3.23
CA GLY A 427 -20.66 -17.82 -2.12
C GLY A 427 -22.11 -17.42 -2.42
N VAL A 428 -22.33 -16.28 -3.10
CA VAL A 428 -23.67 -15.80 -3.45
C VAL A 428 -24.37 -16.74 -4.43
N ILE A 429 -23.63 -17.21 -5.43
CA ILE A 429 -24.15 -18.16 -6.43
C ILE A 429 -24.49 -19.50 -5.75
N ALA A 430 -23.60 -20.01 -4.89
CA ALA A 430 -23.84 -21.25 -4.16
C ALA A 430 -25.07 -21.17 -3.23
N ALA A 431 -25.23 -20.05 -2.51
CA ALA A 431 -26.41 -19.80 -1.69
C ALA A 431 -27.70 -19.75 -2.52
N THR A 432 -27.67 -19.12 -3.70
CA THR A 432 -28.84 -19.04 -4.60
C THR A 432 -29.21 -20.42 -5.16
N ILE A 433 -28.24 -21.25 -5.52
CA ILE A 433 -28.50 -22.63 -5.96
C ILE A 433 -29.14 -23.45 -4.84
N ALA A 434 -28.62 -23.36 -3.61
CA ALA A 434 -29.20 -24.04 -2.46
C ALA A 434 -30.64 -23.59 -2.21
N HIS A 435 -30.93 -22.29 -2.33
CA HIS A 435 -32.28 -21.76 -2.22
C HIS A 435 -33.24 -22.33 -3.26
N ILE A 436 -32.87 -22.39 -4.54
CA ILE A 436 -33.71 -22.96 -5.61
C ILE A 436 -34.07 -24.41 -5.30
N VAL A 437 -33.11 -25.21 -4.81
CA VAL A 437 -33.35 -26.62 -4.47
C VAL A 437 -34.36 -26.72 -3.33
N VAL A 438 -34.14 -25.99 -2.24
CA VAL A 438 -35.03 -26.00 -1.06
C VAL A 438 -36.42 -25.47 -1.40
N LEU A 439 -36.50 -24.38 -2.17
CA LEU A 439 -37.75 -23.77 -2.61
C LEU A 439 -38.61 -24.75 -3.42
N ASN A 440 -38.04 -25.42 -4.42
CA ASN A 440 -38.79 -26.37 -5.25
C ASN A 440 -39.22 -27.60 -4.47
N THR A 441 -38.48 -28.00 -3.43
CA THR A 441 -38.94 -29.06 -2.52
C THR A 441 -40.10 -28.59 -1.64
N SER A 442 -40.08 -27.34 -1.16
CA SER A 442 -41.13 -26.81 -0.28
C SER A 442 -42.46 -26.57 -1.00
N PHE A 443 -42.46 -26.17 -2.27
CA PHE A 443 -43.71 -26.00 -3.03
C PHE A 443 -44.48 -27.32 -3.27
N GLY A 444 -43.81 -28.47 -3.16
CA GLY A 444 -44.45 -29.79 -3.24
C GLY A 444 -45.05 -30.29 -1.93
N ASP A 445 -44.83 -29.60 -0.81
CA ASP A 445 -45.28 -30.02 0.51
C ASP A 445 -46.66 -29.40 0.84
N PRO A 446 -47.67 -30.21 1.22
CA PRO A 446 -48.96 -29.69 1.69
C PRO A 446 -48.86 -28.85 2.96
N ASP A 447 -47.79 -28.99 3.76
CA ASP A 447 -47.54 -28.13 4.92
C ASP A 447 -46.66 -26.93 4.56
N VAL A 448 -47.30 -25.94 3.94
CA VAL A 448 -46.66 -24.74 3.40
C VAL A 448 -46.00 -23.86 4.46
N THR A 449 -46.46 -23.89 5.71
CA THR A 449 -45.88 -23.08 6.80
C THR A 449 -44.66 -23.75 7.40
N TYR A 450 -44.72 -25.08 7.60
CA TYR A 450 -43.60 -25.86 8.12
C TYR A 450 -42.46 -25.97 7.10
N SER A 451 -42.74 -26.27 5.83
CA SER A 451 -41.67 -26.40 4.82
C SER A 451 -40.99 -25.07 4.45
N ALA A 452 -41.59 -23.93 4.80
CA ALA A 452 -41.10 -22.60 4.41
C ALA A 452 -39.97 -22.04 5.30
N TRP A 453 -39.76 -22.56 6.52
CA TRP A 453 -38.67 -22.05 7.39
C TRP A 453 -37.29 -22.26 6.74
N ALA A 454 -37.09 -23.41 6.06
CA ALA A 454 -35.84 -23.71 5.36
C ALA A 454 -35.61 -22.77 4.15
N VAL A 455 -36.69 -22.39 3.46
CA VAL A 455 -36.68 -21.39 2.38
C VAL A 455 -36.26 -20.03 2.94
N SER A 456 -36.79 -19.63 4.10
CA SER A 456 -36.38 -18.38 4.75
C SER A 456 -34.91 -18.38 5.17
N VAL A 457 -34.38 -19.47 5.72
CA VAL A 457 -32.95 -19.55 6.09
C VAL A 457 -32.05 -19.40 4.87
N THR A 458 -32.39 -20.05 3.75
CA THR A 458 -31.60 -19.95 2.52
C THR A 458 -31.68 -18.55 1.89
N ASP A 459 -32.82 -17.87 1.99
CA ASP A 459 -32.98 -16.46 1.57
C ASP A 459 -32.06 -15.53 2.37
N GLN A 460 -31.98 -15.70 3.70
CA GLN A 460 -31.06 -14.94 4.56
C GLN A 460 -29.60 -15.12 4.15
N LEU A 461 -29.19 -16.35 3.77
CA LEU A 461 -27.83 -16.61 3.30
C LEU A 461 -27.52 -15.86 2.00
N ILE A 462 -28.49 -15.71 1.10
CA ILE A 462 -28.34 -14.92 -0.12
C ILE A 462 -28.12 -13.45 0.22
N LEU A 463 -28.96 -12.87 1.07
CA LEU A 463 -28.90 -11.46 1.43
C LEU A 463 -27.59 -11.09 2.13
N ILE A 464 -27.20 -11.87 3.14
CA ILE A 464 -25.94 -11.66 3.89
C ILE A 464 -24.73 -11.84 2.97
N SER A 465 -24.71 -12.87 2.11
CA SER A 465 -23.60 -13.09 1.19
C SER A 465 -23.47 -11.97 0.14
N SER A 466 -24.58 -11.41 -0.34
CA SER A 466 -24.60 -10.26 -1.25
C SER A 466 -23.98 -9.02 -0.59
N ILE A 467 -24.41 -8.69 0.64
CA ILE A 467 -23.87 -7.54 1.40
C ILE A 467 -22.38 -7.72 1.67
N ILE A 468 -21.95 -8.91 2.13
CA ILE A 468 -20.53 -9.20 2.39
C ILE A 468 -19.72 -9.02 1.10
N THR A 469 -20.23 -9.50 -0.03
CA THR A 469 -19.57 -9.36 -1.33
C THR A 469 -19.43 -7.89 -1.71
N ALA A 470 -20.49 -7.09 -1.57
CA ALA A 470 -20.47 -5.66 -1.84
C ALA A 470 -19.43 -4.92 -0.96
N CYS A 471 -19.41 -5.21 0.34
CA CYS A 471 -18.45 -4.64 1.29
C CYS A 471 -17.00 -5.09 1.03
N SER A 472 -16.79 -6.32 0.55
CA SER A 472 -15.46 -6.86 0.27
C SER A 472 -14.73 -6.11 -0.86
N ALA A 473 -15.48 -5.54 -1.80
CA ALA A 473 -14.95 -4.71 -2.87
C ALA A 473 -14.18 -3.50 -2.31
N HIS A 474 -14.78 -2.85 -1.31
CA HIS A 474 -14.25 -1.69 -0.61
C HIS A 474 -13.03 -2.04 0.25
N PHE A 475 -12.91 -3.30 0.65
CA PHE A 475 -11.84 -3.76 1.52
C PHE A 475 -10.49 -3.78 0.83
N LYS A 476 -10.39 -4.04 -0.48
CA LYS A 476 -9.08 -4.12 -1.14
C LYS A 476 -8.40 -2.76 -1.30
N PRO A 477 -9.01 -1.69 -1.82
CA PRO A 477 -8.37 -0.37 -1.84
C PRO A 477 -8.04 0.12 -0.44
N PHE A 478 -8.85 -0.23 0.57
CA PHE A 478 -8.53 0.02 1.97
C PHE A 478 -7.31 -0.79 2.43
N LEU A 479 -7.24 -2.10 2.19
CA LEU A 479 -6.07 -2.94 2.51
C LEU A 479 -4.82 -2.49 1.75
N ASP A 480 -4.96 -2.10 0.48
CA ASP A 480 -3.87 -1.58 -0.33
C ASP A 480 -3.47 -0.18 0.14
N SER A 481 -4.40 0.63 0.67
CA SER A 481 -4.11 1.85 1.42
C SER A 481 -3.39 1.55 2.74
N LEU A 482 -3.70 0.46 3.44
CA LEU A 482 -2.97 0.04 4.65
C LEU A 482 -1.58 -0.51 4.31
N ARG A 483 -1.44 -1.16 3.15
CA ARG A 483 -0.15 -1.63 2.59
C ARG A 483 0.71 -0.47 2.08
N SER A 484 0.12 0.51 1.40
CA SER A 484 0.80 1.74 1.00
C SER A 484 1.14 2.61 2.21
N SER A 485 0.36 2.49 3.28
CA SER A 485 0.64 3.07 4.58
C SER A 485 1.63 2.28 5.45
N GLY A 486 2.26 1.23 4.92
CA GLY A 486 3.40 0.58 5.57
C GLY A 486 3.08 -0.42 6.69
N MET A 487 1.83 -0.84 6.90
CA MET A 487 1.55 -1.96 7.81
C MET A 487 1.71 -3.32 7.12
N ARG A 488 2.95 -3.79 6.97
CA ARG A 488 3.20 -5.23 6.81
C ARG A 488 3.22 -5.88 8.20
N LEU A 489 2.26 -6.76 8.46
CA LEU A 489 2.30 -7.65 9.63
C LEU A 489 3.60 -8.50 9.66
N ASP A 490 4.18 -8.77 8.49
CA ASP A 490 5.45 -9.49 8.36
C ASP A 490 6.64 -8.72 8.95
N ALA A 491 6.67 -7.38 8.85
CA ALA A 491 7.77 -6.56 9.35
C ALA A 491 7.81 -6.51 10.89
N LEU A 492 6.64 -6.66 11.54
CA LEU A 492 6.56 -6.87 12.98
C LEU A 492 7.08 -8.24 13.40
N THR A 493 6.98 -9.25 12.52
CA THR A 493 7.45 -10.61 12.83
C THR A 493 8.98 -10.72 12.72
N ASP A 494 9.59 -10.10 11.71
CA ASP A 494 11.06 -10.11 11.55
C ASP A 494 11.79 -9.24 12.59
N SER A 495 11.20 -8.12 13.01
CA SER A 495 11.77 -7.28 14.08
C SER A 495 11.73 -7.96 15.45
N TYR A 496 10.75 -8.84 15.71
CA TYR A 496 10.75 -9.72 16.89
C TYR A 496 11.78 -10.84 16.79
N ARG A 497 12.04 -11.36 15.59
CA ARG A 497 13.00 -12.46 15.36
C ARG A 497 14.46 -12.03 15.60
N TYR A 498 14.81 -10.76 15.40
CA TYR A 498 16.15 -10.24 15.75
C TYR A 498 16.38 -10.14 17.27
N LYS A 499 15.32 -9.93 18.06
CA LYS A 499 15.41 -9.91 19.53
C LYS A 499 15.66 -11.30 20.14
N SER A 500 15.24 -12.38 19.47
CA SER A 500 15.37 -13.74 20.04
C SER A 500 16.74 -14.39 19.82
N GLN A 501 17.67 -13.75 19.12
CA GLN A 501 18.98 -14.33 18.82
C GLN A 501 20.11 -13.81 19.73
N ARG A 502 19.82 -12.85 20.62
CA ARG A 502 20.83 -12.26 21.54
C ARG A 502 20.88 -12.88 22.94
N ASP A 503 19.87 -13.65 23.32
CA ASP A 503 19.88 -14.42 24.58
C ASP A 503 19.77 -15.90 24.23
N TYR A 504 20.92 -16.57 24.08
CA TYR A 504 21.19 -17.98 24.45
C TYR A 504 22.54 -18.36 23.84
N GLY A 505 23.60 -17.94 24.51
CA GLY A 505 24.97 -18.40 24.28
C GLY A 505 25.60 -18.78 25.61
N HIS A 506 25.24 -19.94 26.17
CA HIS A 506 26.19 -20.81 26.87
C HIS A 506 25.62 -22.21 27.16
N ASN A 507 26.50 -23.17 26.92
CA ASN A 507 26.57 -24.55 27.45
C ASN A 507 25.76 -25.70 26.85
N SER A 508 26.54 -26.77 26.70
CA SER A 508 26.32 -28.06 26.09
C SER A 508 25.57 -29.06 26.98
N ASN A 509 25.09 -30.09 26.29
CA ASN A 509 24.78 -31.46 26.71
C ASN A 509 23.41 -31.77 27.31
N ASN A 510 22.80 -32.78 26.68
CA ASN A 510 21.80 -33.74 27.16
C ASN A 510 20.75 -33.24 28.17
N ASP A 511 19.47 -33.25 27.78
CA ASP A 511 18.66 -34.45 27.98
C ASP A 511 17.24 -34.30 27.42
N LYS A 512 16.69 -35.45 27.05
CA LYS A 512 15.31 -35.69 26.69
C LYS A 512 14.39 -35.34 27.87
N TYR A 513 13.61 -34.25 27.81
CA TYR A 513 12.29 -34.20 28.47
C TYR A 513 11.38 -33.20 27.77
N ALA A 514 10.23 -33.70 27.35
CA ALA A 514 9.13 -32.90 26.83
C ALA A 514 8.51 -32.05 27.94
N SER A 515 8.28 -30.77 27.67
CA SER A 515 7.24 -29.99 28.35
C SER A 515 6.39 -29.26 27.33
N LYS A 516 5.09 -29.52 27.41
CA LYS A 516 4.03 -28.86 26.64
C LYS A 516 3.96 -27.40 27.06
N GLN A 517 4.25 -26.48 26.14
CA GLN A 517 3.80 -25.09 26.24
C GLN A 517 2.95 -24.76 25.02
N HIS A 518 1.67 -24.54 25.29
CA HIS A 518 0.65 -24.21 24.30
C HIS A 518 0.87 -22.78 23.80
N SER A 519 1.56 -22.61 22.67
CA SER A 519 1.47 -21.39 21.87
C SER A 519 0.40 -21.59 20.79
N ILE A 520 -0.53 -20.64 20.72
CA ILE A 520 -1.62 -20.62 19.74
C ILE A 520 -0.99 -20.40 18.37
N ASN A 521 -0.86 -21.47 17.59
CA ASN A 521 -0.43 -21.42 16.19
C ASN A 521 -1.57 -20.86 15.34
N LEU A 522 -1.57 -19.54 15.10
CA LEU A 522 -2.31 -18.93 14.01
C LEU A 522 -1.66 -19.40 12.69
N ARG A 523 -2.24 -20.45 12.09
CA ARG A 523 -1.84 -20.94 10.76
C ARG A 523 -1.97 -19.80 9.76
N SER A 524 -0.85 -19.30 9.27
CA SER A 524 -0.84 -18.38 8.14
C SER A 524 -1.32 -19.13 6.89
N LEU A 525 -2.25 -18.51 6.17
CA LEU A 525 -2.65 -18.91 4.82
C LEU A 525 -1.52 -18.54 3.84
N SER A 526 -0.39 -19.25 3.93
CA SER A 526 0.66 -19.24 2.92
C SER A 526 0.55 -20.51 2.10
N GLY A 527 0.31 -20.35 0.80
CA GLY A 527 0.30 -21.45 -0.15
C GLY A 527 1.66 -22.15 -0.15
N LYS A 528 1.65 -23.46 0.12
CA LYS A 528 2.78 -24.37 -0.09
C LYS A 528 3.38 -24.15 -1.48
N ARG A 529 4.55 -23.52 -1.54
CA ARG A 529 5.44 -23.64 -2.72
C ARG A 529 6.11 -25.00 -2.60
N ARG A 530 5.72 -25.95 -3.46
CA ARG A 530 6.42 -27.22 -3.63
C ARG A 530 7.87 -26.90 -3.98
N SER A 531 8.80 -27.36 -3.14
CA SER A 531 10.21 -27.50 -3.51
C SER A 531 10.28 -28.58 -4.58
N MET A 532 10.62 -28.21 -5.81
CA MET A 532 11.06 -29.15 -6.84
C MET A 532 12.58 -29.18 -6.78
N ASN A 533 13.11 -30.23 -6.16
CA ASN A 533 14.43 -30.74 -6.53
C ASN A 533 14.35 -31.15 -8.00
N ASN A 534 15.37 -30.83 -8.79
CA ASN A 534 15.94 -31.70 -9.83
C ASN A 534 17.15 -31.00 -10.48
N GLY A 535 18.27 -31.72 -10.55
CA GLY A 535 19.08 -31.74 -11.77
C GLY A 535 19.09 -33.17 -12.32
N PRO A 536 19.77 -33.46 -13.44
CA PRO A 536 19.99 -32.66 -14.64
C PRO A 536 19.30 -33.31 -15.87
N GLY A 537 18.99 -32.56 -16.94
CA GLY A 537 18.55 -33.15 -18.21
C GLY A 537 17.56 -32.34 -19.04
N ALA A 538 18.11 -31.44 -19.87
CA ALA A 538 17.67 -30.91 -21.18
C ALA A 538 16.19 -30.89 -21.60
N SER A 539 15.69 -29.69 -21.93
CA SER A 539 15.22 -29.23 -23.28
C SER A 539 14.44 -27.90 -23.10
N GLU A 540 15.11 -26.76 -23.26
CA GLU A 540 15.16 -25.90 -24.47
C GLU A 540 13.83 -25.24 -24.87
N ALA A 541 13.82 -23.89 -24.81
CA ALA A 541 13.07 -23.02 -25.72
C ALA A 541 13.88 -21.74 -25.93
N TYR A 542 14.46 -21.59 -27.12
CA TYR A 542 15.22 -20.44 -27.58
C TYR A 542 14.31 -19.22 -27.86
N VAL A 543 14.80 -18.02 -27.59
CA VAL A 543 14.49 -16.82 -28.37
C VAL A 543 15.82 -16.23 -28.83
N SER A 544 16.09 -16.38 -30.13
CA SER A 544 17.22 -15.78 -30.83
C SER A 544 16.89 -14.32 -31.14
N ALA A 545 17.82 -13.42 -30.84
CA ALA A 545 17.95 -12.13 -31.51
C ALA A 545 19.39 -12.03 -32.01
N SER A 546 19.61 -12.46 -33.25
CA SER A 546 20.83 -12.20 -34.00
C SER A 546 20.45 -11.58 -35.35
N GLY A 547 20.92 -10.36 -35.57
CA GLY A 547 20.87 -9.60 -36.81
C GLY A 547 21.80 -8.40 -36.65
N PRO A 548 22.69 -8.11 -37.62
CA PRO A 548 23.88 -7.31 -37.40
C PRO A 548 23.59 -5.80 -37.40
N SER A 549 24.31 -5.06 -36.55
CA SER A 549 24.42 -3.60 -36.62
C SER A 549 25.18 -3.20 -37.90
N PRO A 550 24.73 -2.18 -38.65
CA PRO A 550 25.58 -1.54 -39.65
C PRO A 550 26.71 -0.76 -38.98
N ASP A 551 27.94 -1.06 -39.40
CA ASP A 551 29.16 -0.30 -39.12
C ASP A 551 29.08 1.11 -39.72
N TRP A 552 28.83 2.12 -38.90
CA TRP A 552 29.33 3.48 -39.14
C TRP A 552 29.67 4.11 -37.78
N ASP A 553 30.85 4.73 -37.73
CA ASP A 553 31.44 5.49 -36.61
C ASP A 553 32.29 4.72 -35.60
N ALA A 554 33.17 3.86 -36.12
CA ALA A 554 34.54 3.80 -35.62
C ALA A 554 35.35 4.99 -36.17
N ALA A 555 35.24 6.17 -35.54
CA ALA A 555 36.25 7.24 -35.58
C ALA A 555 35.88 8.37 -34.61
N SER A 556 36.62 8.50 -33.51
CA SER A 556 37.33 9.75 -33.15
C SER A 556 37.78 9.71 -31.69
N THR A 557 39.03 9.29 -31.55
CA THR A 557 40.04 9.77 -30.61
C THR A 557 39.81 11.19 -30.02
N THR A 558 40.00 11.27 -28.69
CA THR A 558 40.74 12.31 -27.92
C THR A 558 40.27 13.77 -27.78
N SER A 559 40.33 14.21 -26.51
CA SER A 559 40.90 15.49 -26.00
C SER A 559 40.07 16.78 -25.96
N GLN A 560 39.98 17.31 -24.73
CA GLN A 560 39.99 18.72 -24.28
C GLN A 560 39.27 19.80 -25.10
N SER A 561 38.38 20.55 -24.44
CA SER A 561 38.44 22.02 -24.48
C SER A 561 37.64 22.69 -23.35
N ARG A 562 38.32 23.57 -22.61
CA ARG A 562 37.75 24.70 -21.84
C ARG A 562 36.89 25.56 -22.76
N ILE A 563 35.67 25.96 -22.35
CA ILE A 563 35.06 27.22 -22.82
C ILE A 563 34.23 27.85 -21.68
N ILE A 564 34.67 29.04 -21.25
CA ILE A 564 33.92 30.02 -20.47
C ILE A 564 32.84 30.62 -21.38
N ARG A 565 31.58 30.74 -20.91
CA ARG A 565 30.60 31.63 -21.53
C ARG A 565 29.93 32.53 -20.50
N GLU A 566 30.34 33.80 -20.57
CA GLU A 566 29.52 35.02 -20.44
C GLU A 566 28.69 35.21 -19.16
N VAL A 567 29.14 36.12 -18.27
CA VAL A 567 28.27 36.75 -17.27
C VAL A 567 27.60 37.95 -17.92
N ARG A 568 26.27 37.91 -18.09
CA ARG A 568 25.47 39.09 -18.40
C ARG A 568 24.82 39.61 -17.13
N THR A 569 25.27 40.76 -16.67
CA THR A 569 24.59 41.56 -15.63
C THR A 569 23.48 42.36 -16.29
N PHE A 570 22.24 42.17 -15.82
CA PHE A 570 21.14 43.09 -16.11
C PHE A 570 20.93 43.97 -14.88
N ALA A 571 20.98 45.29 -15.07
CA ALA A 571 20.53 46.26 -14.07
C ALA A 571 19.01 46.39 -14.19
N VAL A 572 18.29 46.03 -13.13
CA VAL A 572 16.85 46.30 -13.02
C VAL A 572 16.68 47.58 -12.21
N THR A 573 16.25 48.65 -12.88
CA THR A 573 15.73 49.86 -12.26
C THR A 573 14.26 49.63 -11.91
N GLU A 574 13.91 49.74 -10.63
CA GLU A 574 12.51 49.72 -10.18
C GLU A 574 11.88 51.12 -10.35
N GLU A 575 10.80 51.21 -11.12
CA GLU A 575 9.83 52.30 -11.02
C GLU A 575 8.63 51.82 -10.19
N PRO A 576 8.21 52.56 -9.15
CA PRO A 576 7.05 52.18 -8.35
C PRO A 576 5.75 52.58 -9.06
N CYS A 577 4.94 51.60 -9.44
CA CYS A 577 3.63 51.87 -10.00
C CYS A 577 2.61 52.22 -8.89
N ARG A 578 2.00 53.40 -9.07
CA ARG A 578 0.91 54.03 -8.30
C ARG A 578 -0.19 53.06 -7.85
N SER A 579 -0.58 53.20 -6.58
CA SER A 579 -1.86 52.75 -6.03
C SER A 579 -3.02 53.55 -6.65
N SER A 580 -4.01 52.85 -7.21
CA SER A 580 -5.31 53.43 -7.55
C SER A 580 -6.37 52.91 -6.58
N ASP A 581 -6.73 53.78 -5.64
CA ASP A 581 -8.05 54.11 -5.13
C ASP A 581 -9.16 53.05 -5.18
N VAL A 582 -9.62 52.68 -3.98
CA VAL A 582 -11.01 52.28 -3.71
C VAL A 582 -11.52 53.25 -2.66
N ASP A 583 -12.47 54.10 -3.01
CA ASP A 583 -13.41 54.70 -2.07
C ASP A 583 -14.76 54.99 -2.77
N ASP A 584 -15.80 54.49 -2.11
CA ASP A 584 -17.11 55.06 -1.82
C ASP A 584 -18.22 55.31 -2.87
N ALA A 585 -19.36 54.71 -2.50
CA ALA A 585 -20.71 55.27 -2.39
C ALA A 585 -21.46 55.72 -3.66
N SER A 586 -22.47 54.92 -4.04
CA SER A 586 -23.90 55.29 -4.20
C SER A 586 -24.73 54.05 -4.50
#